data_AF-A0A8T3V2P5-F1
#
_entry.id   AF-A0A8T3V2P5-F1
#
_cell.length_a   1.000
_cell.length_b   1.000
_cell.length_c   1.000
_cell.angle_alpha   90.00
_cell.angle_beta   90.00
_cell.angle_gamma   90.00
#
_symmetry.space_group_name_H-M   'P 1'
#
loop_
_entity.id
_entity.type
_entity.pdbx_description
1 polymer ?
#
loop_
_entity_poly.entity_id
_entity_poly.type
_entity_poly.pdbx_seq_one_letter_code
_entity_poly.pdbx_strand_id
1 'polypeptide(L)'
;MHLLLKGDDFINSQEIRYFYRNIVKTGNVYRVKHNNKDYGEFKKLSDALYERDALFFCNFDYDLLVECDLENKYEHMELPPFPEKRPKGRIKGMHVNKKEREGEILFNHKIRKFYIQRGEEIIGQYDTMTEAFYYKKILMDNDWDLNVLKTNVTERIEVNIIIDPTREYKVKLNYCPKCKSRLDIDATECPSCGIDIKEYLYNN
;
A
#
# COMPACT_ATOMS: atom_id res chain seq x y z
N MET A 1 4.32 -8.40 -6.96
CA MET A 1 5.18 -8.41 -8.17
C MET A 1 6.56 -8.86 -7.75
N HIS A 2 6.72 -10.16 -7.54
CA HIS A 2 8.03 -10.77 -7.37
C HIS A 2 8.52 -11.12 -8.77
N LEU A 3 9.50 -10.36 -9.27
CA LEU A 3 10.22 -10.74 -10.48
C LEU A 3 11.09 -11.95 -10.13
N LEU A 4 10.50 -13.15 -10.13
CA LEU A 4 11.27 -14.39 -10.16
C LEU A 4 11.85 -14.53 -11.56
N LEU A 5 13.11 -14.15 -11.68
CA LEU A 5 14.03 -14.55 -12.73
C LEU A 5 14.14 -16.08 -12.72
N LYS A 6 13.30 -16.76 -13.51
CA LYS A 6 13.52 -18.15 -13.88
C LYS A 6 13.21 -18.34 -15.35
N GLY A 7 14.25 -18.68 -16.11
CA GLY A 7 14.18 -19.10 -17.49
C GLY A 7 14.52 -17.99 -18.47
N ASP A 8 15.15 -18.35 -19.59
CA ASP A 8 15.38 -17.53 -20.79
C ASP A 8 14.04 -17.13 -21.46
N ASP A 9 13.12 -16.56 -20.69
CA ASP A 9 11.87 -16.02 -21.16
C ASP A 9 12.14 -14.57 -21.57
N PHE A 10 12.10 -14.34 -22.88
CA PHE A 10 12.11 -13.00 -23.46
C PHE A 10 11.08 -12.12 -22.75
N ILE A 11 11.52 -11.25 -21.84
CA ILE A 11 10.63 -10.26 -21.23
C ILE A 11 10.04 -9.44 -22.38
N ASN A 12 8.73 -9.58 -22.58
CA ASN A 12 8.08 -8.93 -23.70
C ASN A 12 8.28 -7.41 -23.57
N SER A 13 8.69 -6.76 -24.65
CA SER A 13 8.88 -5.30 -24.71
C SER A 13 7.71 -4.49 -24.13
N GLN A 14 6.50 -5.05 -24.16
CA GLN A 14 5.29 -4.45 -23.58
C GLN A 14 5.27 -4.51 -22.04
N GLU A 15 5.78 -5.58 -21.43
CA GLU A 15 5.87 -5.71 -19.98
C GLU A 15 6.92 -4.77 -19.41
N ILE A 16 8.07 -4.66 -20.08
CA ILE A 16 9.08 -3.65 -19.78
C ILE A 16 8.47 -2.24 -19.89
N ARG A 17 7.70 -1.97 -20.95
CA ARG A 17 7.04 -0.67 -21.14
C ARG A 17 6.04 -0.36 -20.03
N TYR A 18 5.28 -1.34 -19.57
CA TYR A 18 4.33 -1.17 -18.46
C TYR A 18 5.06 -1.00 -17.13
N PHE A 19 6.10 -1.79 -16.90
CA PHE A 19 6.93 -1.72 -15.71
C PHE A 19 7.62 -0.37 -15.55
N TYR A 20 8.00 0.29 -16.64
CA TYR A 20 8.54 1.67 -16.62
C TYR A 20 7.52 2.75 -17.00
N ARG A 21 6.22 2.47 -16.87
CA ARG A 21 5.18 3.47 -17.14
C ARG A 21 5.42 4.72 -16.30
N ASN A 22 5.11 5.88 -16.88
CA ASN A 22 5.30 7.20 -16.26
C ASN A 22 6.74 7.50 -15.81
N ILE A 23 7.75 6.69 -16.17
CA ILE A 23 9.16 7.00 -15.97
C ILE A 23 9.79 7.37 -17.30
N VAL A 24 10.58 8.42 -17.31
CA VAL A 24 11.31 8.91 -18.48
C VAL A 24 12.77 9.10 -18.11
N LYS A 25 13.69 8.53 -18.90
CA LYS A 25 15.12 8.80 -18.76
C LYS A 25 15.47 10.04 -19.59
N THR A 26 16.08 11.03 -18.94
CA THR A 26 16.58 12.26 -19.59
C THR A 26 18.07 12.37 -19.27
N GLY A 27 18.93 12.04 -20.22
CA GLY A 27 20.38 11.95 -19.96
C GLY A 27 20.70 10.88 -18.90
N ASN A 28 21.32 11.30 -17.80
CA ASN A 28 21.73 10.42 -16.69
C ASN A 28 20.74 10.35 -15.53
N VAL A 29 19.55 10.94 -15.66
CA VAL A 29 18.53 10.97 -14.61
C VAL A 29 17.21 10.38 -15.08
N TYR A 30 16.42 9.91 -14.13
CA TYR A 30 15.07 9.37 -14.31
C TYR A 30 14.05 10.35 -13.74
N ARG A 31 12.95 10.56 -14.45
CA ARG A 31 11.88 11.48 -14.05
C ARG A 31 10.53 10.81 -14.07
N VAL A 32 9.70 11.11 -13.08
CA VAL A 32 8.31 10.62 -13.01
C VAL A 32 7.39 11.65 -13.67
N LYS A 33 6.71 11.27 -14.75
CA LYS A 33 5.81 12.14 -15.52
C LYS A 33 4.42 11.54 -15.68
N HIS A 34 3.41 12.31 -15.32
CA HIS A 34 2.00 11.95 -15.49
C HIS A 34 1.20 13.16 -15.99
N ASN A 35 0.36 12.98 -17.01
CA ASN A 35 -0.47 14.04 -17.61
C ASN A 35 0.29 15.36 -17.91
N ASN A 36 1.48 15.24 -18.52
CA ASN A 36 2.41 16.35 -18.82
C ASN A 36 2.98 17.11 -17.60
N LYS A 37 2.68 16.69 -16.38
CA LYS A 37 3.32 17.19 -15.16
C LYS A 37 4.57 16.35 -14.83
N ASP A 38 5.55 17.02 -14.24
CA ASP A 38 6.80 16.43 -13.74
C ASP A 38 6.69 16.33 -12.21
N TYR A 39 6.98 15.15 -11.65
CA TYR A 39 6.77 14.83 -10.24
C TYR A 39 8.08 14.57 -9.49
N GLY A 40 9.22 14.66 -10.17
CA GLY A 40 10.52 14.51 -9.51
C GLY A 40 11.62 14.04 -10.45
N GLU A 41 12.86 14.29 -10.03
CA GLU A 41 14.07 13.85 -10.70
C GLU A 41 14.92 12.99 -9.78
N PHE A 42 15.34 11.84 -10.29
CA PHE A 42 16.02 10.80 -9.53
C PHE A 42 17.27 10.33 -10.26
N LYS A 43 18.37 10.15 -9.52
CA LYS A 43 19.61 9.58 -10.08
C LYS A 43 19.53 8.06 -10.23
N LYS A 44 18.88 7.39 -9.27
CA LYS A 44 18.66 5.94 -9.31
C LYS A 44 17.31 5.61 -9.90
N LEU A 45 17.25 4.50 -10.64
CA LEU A 45 16.00 3.98 -11.21
C LEU A 45 15.09 3.37 -10.14
N SER A 46 15.67 2.77 -9.10
CA SER A 46 14.94 2.23 -7.94
C SER A 46 14.13 3.31 -7.25
N ASP A 47 14.74 4.46 -6.97
CA ASP A 47 14.07 5.61 -6.33
C ASP A 47 12.93 6.14 -7.19
N ALA A 48 13.14 6.28 -8.50
CA ALA A 48 12.09 6.72 -9.42
C ALA A 48 10.88 5.76 -9.47
N LEU A 49 11.14 4.45 -9.37
CA LEU A 49 10.08 3.43 -9.32
C LEU A 49 9.31 3.48 -8.01
N TYR A 50 10.02 3.67 -6.90
CA TYR A 50 9.43 3.81 -5.57
C TYR A 50 8.50 5.03 -5.51
N GLU A 51 9.02 6.20 -5.89
CA GLU A 51 8.25 7.45 -5.90
C GLU A 51 7.01 7.32 -6.77
N ARG A 52 7.16 6.75 -7.97
CA ARG A 52 6.04 6.54 -8.88
C ARG A 52 4.94 5.70 -8.23
N ASP A 53 5.29 4.62 -7.53
CA ASP A 53 4.30 3.77 -6.87
C ASP A 53 3.60 4.51 -5.72
N ALA A 54 4.33 5.33 -4.95
CA ALA A 54 3.74 6.21 -3.94
C ALA A 54 2.78 7.23 -4.55
N LEU A 55 3.16 7.85 -5.68
CA LEU A 55 2.27 8.74 -6.43
C LEU A 55 1.03 8.01 -6.96
N PHE A 56 1.17 6.76 -7.44
CA PHE A 56 -0.01 5.96 -7.82
C PHE A 56 -0.95 5.70 -6.63
N PHE A 57 -0.40 5.48 -5.44
CA PHE A 57 -1.18 5.29 -4.22
C PHE A 57 -1.99 6.53 -3.87
N CYS A 58 -1.38 7.72 -4.00
CA CYS A 58 -2.05 9.00 -3.75
C CYS A 58 -2.77 9.57 -4.99
N ASN A 59 -3.05 8.77 -6.02
CA ASN A 59 -3.70 9.21 -7.27
C ASN A 59 -3.03 10.43 -7.95
N PHE A 60 -1.69 10.53 -7.86
CA PHE A 60 -0.89 11.65 -8.35
C PHE A 60 -1.25 13.01 -7.72
N ASP A 61 -1.85 12.98 -6.54
CA ASP A 61 -2.01 14.13 -5.67
C ASP A 61 -0.76 14.27 -4.79
N TYR A 62 0.07 15.26 -5.11
CA TYR A 62 1.35 15.48 -4.43
C TYR A 62 1.14 15.99 -3.01
N ASP A 63 0.04 16.69 -2.74
CA ASP A 63 -0.25 17.22 -1.40
C ASP A 63 -0.65 16.11 -0.42
N LEU A 64 -1.10 14.96 -0.96
CA LEU A 64 -1.38 13.74 -0.21
C LEU A 64 -0.17 12.81 -0.10
N LEU A 65 0.95 13.15 -0.74
CA LEU A 65 2.18 12.38 -0.66
C LEU A 65 2.84 12.65 0.71
N VAL A 66 2.47 11.84 1.70
CA VAL A 66 3.12 11.85 3.01
C VAL A 66 4.47 11.14 2.88
N GLU A 67 5.54 11.75 3.39
CA GLU A 67 6.84 11.08 3.54
C GLU A 67 6.66 9.79 4.35
N CYS A 68 6.68 8.66 3.65
CA CYS A 68 6.66 7.34 4.25
C CYS A 68 8.10 6.83 4.32
N ASP A 69 8.60 6.62 5.54
CA ASP A 69 9.89 5.98 5.84
C ASP A 69 9.88 4.45 5.52
N LEU A 70 9.15 4.04 4.49
CA LEU A 70 9.13 2.65 4.04
C LEU A 70 10.39 2.37 3.20
N GLU A 71 10.97 1.20 3.40
CA GLU A 71 12.12 0.76 2.62
C GLU A 71 11.78 0.63 1.14
N ASN A 72 12.71 1.07 0.29
CA ASN A 72 12.56 0.97 -1.15
C ASN A 72 12.68 -0.49 -1.61
N LYS A 73 11.53 -1.13 -1.88
CA LYS A 73 11.45 -2.51 -2.39
C LYS A 73 12.22 -2.77 -3.69
N TYR A 74 12.62 -1.72 -4.42
CA TYR A 74 13.38 -1.82 -5.67
C TYR A 74 14.90 -1.74 -5.46
N GLU A 75 15.39 -1.41 -4.27
CA GLU A 75 16.81 -1.09 -4.04
C GLU A 75 17.73 -2.30 -4.21
N HIS A 76 17.25 -3.49 -3.85
CA HIS A 76 18.01 -4.74 -3.91
C HIS A 76 17.49 -5.70 -4.99
N MET A 77 16.58 -5.25 -5.85
CA MET A 77 15.98 -6.09 -6.90
C MET A 77 16.74 -5.92 -8.21
N GLU A 78 16.97 -7.01 -8.93
CA GLU A 78 17.43 -6.97 -10.31
C GLU A 78 16.32 -6.44 -11.21
N LEU A 79 16.47 -5.19 -11.64
CA LEU A 79 15.48 -4.51 -12.49
C LEU A 79 15.64 -4.93 -13.95
N PRO A 80 14.52 -5.05 -14.71
CA PRO A 80 14.58 -5.23 -16.15
C PRO A 80 15.42 -4.14 -16.85
N PRO A 81 15.90 -4.36 -18.08
CA PRO A 81 16.61 -3.30 -18.79
C PRO A 81 15.67 -2.13 -19.09
N PHE A 82 16.10 -0.91 -18.72
CA PHE A 82 15.33 0.30 -19.03
C PHE A 82 15.31 0.53 -20.56
N PRO A 83 14.14 0.73 -21.18
CA PRO A 83 14.04 0.83 -22.63
C PRO A 83 14.74 2.08 -23.17
N GLU A 84 15.69 1.91 -24.09
CA GLU A 84 16.46 3.01 -24.69
C GLU A 84 15.60 3.99 -25.49
N LYS A 85 14.56 3.46 -26.16
CA LYS A 85 13.59 4.24 -26.92
C LYS A 85 12.22 4.06 -26.29
N ARG A 86 11.59 5.16 -25.88
CA ARG A 86 10.17 5.14 -25.50
C ARG A 86 9.37 4.78 -26.76
N PRO A 87 8.69 3.62 -26.84
CA PRO A 87 7.83 3.34 -27.98
C PRO A 87 6.79 4.45 -28.15
N LYS A 88 6.75 5.06 -29.35
CA LYS A 88 5.86 6.17 -29.67
C LYS A 88 4.42 5.68 -29.83
N GLY A 89 3.47 6.50 -29.37
CA GLY A 89 2.02 6.25 -29.48
C GLY A 89 1.33 5.98 -28.13
N ARG A 90 0.03 6.32 -28.04
CA ARG A 90 -0.88 5.72 -27.05
C ARG A 90 -0.78 4.20 -27.22
N ILE A 91 -0.91 3.43 -26.15
CA ILE A 91 -1.24 2.00 -26.27
C ILE A 91 -2.66 1.95 -26.88
N LYS A 92 -2.77 2.09 -28.19
CA LYS A 92 -4.01 1.91 -28.93
C LYS A 92 -4.11 0.42 -29.22
N GLY A 93 -5.20 -0.21 -28.78
CA GLY A 93 -5.53 -1.58 -29.16
C GLY A 93 -5.11 -2.68 -28.19
N MET A 94 -4.75 -2.39 -26.94
CA MET A 94 -4.87 -3.39 -25.88
C MET A 94 -5.93 -2.92 -24.91
N HIS A 95 -7.11 -3.52 -25.00
CA HIS A 95 -7.98 -3.63 -23.84
C HIS A 95 -7.21 -4.54 -22.87
N VAL A 96 -6.23 -3.99 -22.15
CA VAL A 96 -5.62 -4.73 -21.04
C VAL A 96 -6.79 -4.99 -20.13
N ASN A 97 -7.19 -6.26 -20.02
CA ASN A 97 -8.31 -6.65 -19.19
C ASN A 97 -7.84 -6.46 -17.75
N LYS A 98 -7.91 -5.21 -17.26
CA LYS A 98 -7.46 -4.81 -15.93
C LYS A 98 -8.10 -5.72 -14.87
N LYS A 99 -9.31 -6.20 -15.16
CA LYS A 99 -10.05 -7.23 -14.44
C LYS A 99 -9.33 -8.58 -14.35
N GLU A 100 -8.77 -9.11 -15.42
CA GLU A 100 -8.05 -10.39 -15.41
C GLU A 100 -6.69 -10.28 -14.72
N ARG A 101 -6.06 -9.11 -14.83
CA ARG A 101 -4.70 -8.88 -14.32
C ARG A 101 -4.68 -8.51 -12.84
N GLU A 102 -5.52 -7.56 -12.45
CA GLU A 102 -5.59 -7.04 -11.09
C GLU A 102 -6.69 -7.69 -10.27
N GLY A 103 -7.63 -8.42 -10.88
CA GLY A 103 -8.84 -8.89 -10.19
C GLY A 103 -9.76 -7.73 -9.78
N GLU A 104 -11.01 -8.05 -9.49
CA GLU A 104 -12.00 -7.10 -8.99
C GLU A 104 -12.48 -7.51 -7.59
N ILE A 105 -12.83 -6.51 -6.78
CA ILE A 105 -13.55 -6.75 -5.53
C ILE A 105 -15.00 -6.46 -5.82
N LEU A 106 -15.85 -7.44 -5.59
CA LEU A 106 -17.28 -7.35 -5.83
C LEU A 106 -18.03 -7.67 -4.55
N PHE A 107 -19.25 -7.17 -4.43
CA PHE A 107 -20.10 -7.41 -3.27
C PHE A 107 -21.23 -8.35 -3.63
N ASN A 108 -21.37 -9.45 -2.88
CA ASN A 108 -22.47 -10.37 -3.06
C ASN A 108 -23.63 -10.00 -2.14
N HIS A 109 -24.69 -9.43 -2.70
CA HIS A 109 -25.87 -8.98 -1.96
C HIS A 109 -26.64 -10.11 -1.26
N LYS A 110 -26.55 -11.37 -1.73
CA LYS A 110 -27.28 -12.49 -1.11
C LYS A 110 -26.66 -12.92 0.22
N ILE A 111 -25.33 -12.96 0.27
CA ILE A 111 -24.56 -13.36 1.46
C ILE A 111 -24.03 -12.17 2.26
N ARG A 112 -24.20 -10.94 1.74
CA ARG A 112 -23.73 -9.68 2.32
C ARG A 112 -22.22 -9.64 2.60
N LYS A 113 -21.42 -10.25 1.72
CA LYS A 113 -19.95 -10.30 1.82
C LYS A 113 -19.27 -9.79 0.56
N PHE A 114 -18.07 -9.26 0.71
CA PHE A 114 -17.16 -8.92 -0.39
C PHE A 114 -16.42 -10.17 -0.86
N TYR A 115 -16.09 -10.26 -2.14
CA TYR A 115 -15.30 -11.34 -2.70
C TYR A 115 -14.35 -10.79 -3.75
N ILE A 116 -13.20 -11.46 -3.93
CA ILE A 116 -12.25 -11.12 -4.99
C ILE A 116 -12.58 -12.01 -6.18
N GLN A 117 -12.74 -11.44 -7.37
CA GLN A 117 -12.96 -12.19 -8.61
C GLN A 117 -11.81 -11.93 -9.57
N ARG A 118 -11.25 -12.99 -10.15
CA ARG A 118 -10.25 -12.89 -11.21
C ARG A 118 -10.67 -13.79 -12.37
N GLY A 119 -11.05 -13.18 -13.49
CA GLY A 119 -11.67 -13.93 -14.59
C GLY A 119 -12.96 -14.60 -14.12
N GLU A 120 -13.01 -15.93 -14.18
CA GLU A 120 -14.15 -16.75 -13.73
C GLU A 120 -14.02 -17.24 -12.27
N GLU A 121 -12.85 -17.10 -11.66
CA GLU A 121 -12.58 -17.63 -10.32
C GLU A 121 -12.96 -16.62 -9.23
N ILE A 122 -13.65 -17.11 -8.20
CA ILE A 122 -13.97 -16.38 -6.97
C ILE A 122 -13.01 -16.82 -5.87
N ILE A 123 -12.26 -15.86 -5.34
CA ILE A 123 -11.24 -16.05 -4.33
C ILE A 123 -11.70 -15.40 -3.03
N GLY A 124 -12.04 -16.24 -2.05
CA GLY A 124 -12.40 -15.83 -0.70
C GLY A 124 -13.73 -15.07 -0.58
N GLN A 125 -14.16 -14.92 0.67
CA GLN A 125 -15.30 -14.08 1.05
C GLN A 125 -14.94 -13.34 2.33
N TYR A 126 -15.19 -12.03 2.36
CA TYR A 126 -14.69 -11.10 3.37
C TYR A 126 -15.83 -10.23 3.88
N ASP A 127 -15.79 -9.85 5.15
CA ASP A 127 -16.88 -9.09 5.76
C ASP A 127 -16.78 -7.60 5.42
N THR A 128 -15.57 -7.10 5.15
CA THR A 128 -15.32 -5.69 4.80
C THR A 128 -14.58 -5.53 3.47
N MET A 129 -14.79 -4.38 2.83
CA MET A 129 -14.07 -4.01 1.60
C MET A 129 -12.56 -3.90 1.85
N THR A 130 -12.16 -3.37 3.01
CA THR A 130 -10.76 -3.21 3.41
C THR A 130 -10.05 -4.55 3.54
N GLU A 131 -10.73 -5.53 4.15
CA GLU A 131 -10.21 -6.89 4.28
C GLU A 131 -10.04 -7.55 2.90
N ALA A 132 -11.06 -7.44 2.03
CA ALA A 132 -10.94 -7.92 0.65
C ALA A 132 -9.78 -7.24 -0.12
N PHE A 133 -9.55 -5.95 0.11
CA PHE A 133 -8.45 -5.22 -0.51
C PHE A 133 -7.09 -5.66 -0.02
N TYR A 134 -6.94 -5.90 1.28
CA TYR A 134 -5.71 -6.41 1.89
C TYR A 134 -5.31 -7.76 1.28
N TYR A 135 -6.24 -8.71 1.21
CA TYR A 135 -5.97 -10.02 0.61
C TYR A 135 -5.73 -9.96 -0.89
N LYS A 136 -6.46 -9.10 -1.61
CA LYS A 136 -6.20 -8.83 -3.02
C LYS A 136 -4.78 -8.33 -3.23
N LYS A 137 -4.30 -7.40 -2.39
CA LYS A 137 -2.94 -6.88 -2.47
C LYS A 137 -1.90 -7.97 -2.23
N ILE A 138 -2.09 -8.82 -1.20
CA ILE A 138 -1.21 -9.97 -0.95
C ILE A 138 -1.15 -10.90 -2.16
N LEU A 139 -2.31 -11.23 -2.75
CA LEU A 139 -2.37 -12.05 -3.95
C LEU A 139 -1.65 -11.38 -5.13
N MET A 140 -1.89 -10.09 -5.38
CA MET A 140 -1.18 -9.34 -6.43
C MET A 140 0.34 -9.27 -6.19
N ASP A 141 0.77 -9.19 -4.94
CA ASP A 141 2.17 -9.12 -4.59
C ASP A 141 2.89 -10.47 -4.77
N ASN A 142 2.15 -11.58 -4.69
CA ASN A 142 2.65 -12.95 -4.79
C ASN A 142 2.08 -13.72 -6.00
N ASP A 143 1.89 -13.04 -7.13
CA ASP A 143 1.49 -13.64 -8.41
C ASP A 143 0.22 -14.51 -8.36
N TRP A 144 -0.69 -14.16 -7.45
CA TRP A 144 -1.94 -14.85 -7.14
C TRP A 144 -1.78 -16.27 -6.61
N ASP A 145 -0.64 -16.58 -5.98
CA ASP A 145 -0.48 -17.84 -5.26
C ASP A 145 -1.40 -17.89 -4.02
N LEU A 146 -2.42 -18.73 -4.10
CA LEU A 146 -3.39 -18.95 -3.02
C LEU A 146 -2.73 -19.54 -1.77
N ASN A 147 -1.56 -20.18 -1.87
CA ASN A 147 -0.86 -20.71 -0.71
C ASN A 147 -0.34 -19.61 0.21
N VAL A 148 -0.10 -18.41 -0.32
CA VAL A 148 0.31 -17.25 0.49
C VAL A 148 -0.80 -16.81 1.44
N LEU A 149 -2.06 -17.05 1.07
CA LEU A 149 -3.17 -16.85 2.00
C LEU A 149 -3.15 -17.87 3.13
N LYS A 150 -2.55 -19.05 2.97
CA LYS A 150 -2.46 -20.04 4.07
C LYS A 150 -1.33 -19.72 5.04
N THR A 151 -0.25 -19.12 4.56
CA THR A 151 0.93 -18.76 5.36
C THR A 151 0.82 -17.38 6.02
N ASN A 152 0.15 -16.41 5.39
CA ASN A 152 -0.04 -15.06 5.94
C ASN A 152 -1.34 -14.89 6.76
N VAL A 153 -2.24 -15.89 6.80
CA VAL A 153 -3.46 -15.85 7.63
C VAL A 153 -3.17 -16.39 9.04
N THR A 154 -2.10 -15.92 9.68
CA THR A 154 -1.83 -16.26 11.09
C THR A 154 -2.45 -15.28 12.07
N GLU A 155 -2.80 -14.06 11.66
CA GLU A 155 -3.47 -13.11 12.55
C GLU A 155 -4.58 -12.36 11.81
N ARG A 156 -5.79 -12.93 11.83
CA ARG A 156 -6.99 -12.11 11.68
C ARG A 156 -7.04 -11.19 12.90
N ILE A 157 -6.52 -9.97 12.77
CA ILE A 157 -6.74 -8.94 13.77
C ILE A 157 -8.23 -8.60 13.70
N GLU A 158 -9.02 -9.19 14.59
CA GLU A 158 -10.41 -8.78 14.81
C GLU A 158 -10.41 -7.37 15.39
N VAL A 159 -10.38 -6.35 14.52
CA VAL A 159 -10.63 -4.96 14.92
C VAL A 159 -12.15 -4.73 15.03
N ASN A 160 -12.85 -5.63 15.71
CA ASN A 160 -14.25 -5.46 16.11
C ASN A 160 -14.31 -5.41 17.64
N ILE A 161 -13.53 -4.51 18.25
CA ILE A 161 -13.78 -4.17 19.65
C ILE A 161 -15.04 -3.30 19.65
N ILE A 162 -16.20 -3.95 19.69
CA ILE A 162 -17.42 -3.31 20.16
C ILE A 162 -17.15 -2.98 21.62
N ILE A 163 -16.91 -1.71 21.93
CA ILE A 163 -16.73 -1.25 23.30
C ILE A 163 -18.06 -1.50 24.01
N ASP A 164 -18.11 -2.54 24.85
CA ASP A 164 -19.26 -2.82 25.70
C ASP A 164 -19.42 -1.66 26.70
N PRO A 165 -20.48 -0.83 26.59
CA PRO A 165 -20.66 0.33 27.45
C PRO A 165 -20.96 -0.03 28.92
N THR A 166 -21.19 -1.31 29.23
CA THR A 166 -21.43 -1.79 30.60
C THR A 166 -20.17 -2.25 31.33
N ARG A 167 -19.01 -2.26 30.64
CA ARG A 167 -17.74 -2.77 31.16
C ARG A 167 -16.76 -1.62 31.42
N GLU A 168 -16.07 -1.65 32.56
CA GLU A 168 -15.00 -0.69 32.86
C GLU A 168 -13.71 -1.05 32.11
N TYR A 169 -13.14 -0.09 31.39
CA TYR A 169 -11.86 -0.23 30.69
C TYR A 169 -10.78 0.59 31.37
N LYS A 170 -9.59 0.01 31.52
CA LYS A 170 -8.41 0.76 32.00
C LYS A 170 -7.95 1.72 30.91
N VAL A 171 -8.23 3.01 31.08
CA VAL A 171 -7.72 4.07 30.20
C VAL A 171 -6.29 4.40 30.63
N LYS A 172 -5.33 4.28 29.70
CA LYS A 172 -3.96 4.76 29.88
C LYS A 172 -3.73 5.96 28.96
N LEU A 173 -3.31 7.09 29.55
CA LEU A 173 -2.96 8.29 28.78
C LEU A 173 -1.50 8.19 28.35
N ASN A 174 -1.26 8.17 27.03
CA ASN A 174 0.10 8.22 26.46
C ASN A 174 0.65 9.65 26.38
N TYR A 175 -0.24 10.66 26.49
CA TYR A 175 0.07 12.07 26.35
C TYR A 175 -0.61 12.90 27.42
N CYS A 176 0.06 13.95 27.86
CA CYS A 176 -0.48 14.88 28.82
C CYS A 176 -1.68 15.64 28.22
N PRO A 177 -2.85 15.66 28.89
CA PRO A 177 -4.04 16.35 28.40
C PRO A 177 -3.85 17.88 28.33
N LYS A 178 -2.94 18.44 29.15
CA LYS A 178 -2.69 19.88 29.22
C LYS A 178 -1.63 20.37 28.23
N CYS A 179 -0.48 19.72 28.18
CA CYS A 179 0.68 20.19 27.39
C CYS A 179 1.06 19.29 26.21
N LYS A 180 0.37 18.16 26.03
CA LYS A 180 0.60 17.16 24.97
C LYS A 180 1.99 16.51 24.98
N SER A 181 2.81 16.76 26.00
CA SER A 181 4.05 16.02 26.21
C SER A 181 3.78 14.53 26.39
N ARG A 182 4.71 13.69 25.92
CA ARG A 182 4.66 12.24 26.12
C ARG A 182 4.72 11.92 27.61
N LEU A 183 3.88 11.00 28.05
CA LEU A 183 3.88 10.47 29.41
C LEU A 183 4.60 9.14 29.44
N ASP A 184 5.36 8.90 30.50
CA ASP A 184 5.94 7.59 30.76
C ASP A 184 4.85 6.61 31.20
N ILE A 185 5.12 5.32 31.01
CA ILE A 185 4.20 4.25 31.39
C ILE A 185 3.99 4.33 32.91
N ASP A 186 2.74 4.55 33.31
CA ASP A 186 2.29 4.69 34.70
C ASP A 186 2.76 5.98 35.43
N ALA A 187 3.12 7.03 34.67
CA ALA A 187 3.41 8.35 35.23
C ALA A 187 2.21 8.91 36.02
N THR A 188 2.44 9.33 37.26
CA THR A 188 1.42 9.97 38.11
C THR A 188 1.29 11.46 37.84
N GLU A 189 2.37 12.10 37.40
CA GLU A 189 2.42 13.51 37.07
C GLU A 189 3.09 13.72 35.71
N CYS A 190 2.69 14.78 35.00
CA CYS A 190 3.35 15.13 33.76
C CYS A 190 4.73 15.76 34.02
N PRO A 191 5.83 15.22 33.45
CA PRO A 191 7.17 15.75 33.67
C PRO A 191 7.38 17.15 33.09
N SER A 192 6.54 17.59 32.14
CA SER A 192 6.69 18.90 31.49
C SER A 192 5.85 20.01 32.12
N CYS A 193 4.67 19.71 32.65
CA CYS A 193 3.76 20.75 33.16
C CYS A 193 3.26 20.50 34.59
N GLY A 194 3.71 19.43 35.24
CA GLY A 194 3.42 19.12 36.64
C GLY A 194 1.93 18.90 36.95
N ILE A 195 1.11 18.55 35.94
CA ILE A 195 -0.29 18.21 36.20
C ILE A 195 -0.36 16.78 36.74
N ASP A 196 -1.16 16.57 37.79
CA ASP A 196 -1.49 15.24 38.30
C ASP A 196 -2.45 14.54 37.34
N ILE A 197 -1.99 13.43 36.76
CA ILE A 197 -2.71 12.64 35.77
C ILE A 197 -3.82 11.81 36.44
N LYS A 198 -3.60 11.36 37.68
CA LYS A 198 -4.63 10.67 38.45
C LYS A 198 -5.77 11.63 38.76
N GLU A 199 -5.46 12.82 39.22
CA GLU A 199 -6.48 13.83 39.52
C GLU A 199 -7.30 14.16 38.26
N TYR A 200 -6.65 14.34 37.11
CA TYR A 200 -7.34 14.60 35.84
C TYR A 200 -8.29 13.48 35.40
N LEU A 201 -7.93 12.21 35.64
CA LEU A 201 -8.72 11.05 35.23
C LEU A 201 -9.92 10.75 36.14
N TYR A 202 -9.90 11.16 37.41
CA TYR A 202 -10.93 10.82 38.39
C TYR A 202 -11.79 12.02 38.87
N ASN A 203 -11.38 13.26 38.59
CA ASN A 203 -12.12 14.48 38.98
C ASN A 203 -12.85 15.18 37.81
N ASN A 204 -12.92 14.57 36.62
CA ASN A 204 -13.78 14.99 35.49
C ASN A 204 -14.66 13.82 35.05
#